data_AF-A0A368CHR0-F1
#
_entry.id   AF-A0A368CHR0-F1
#
_cell.length_a   1.000
_cell.length_b   1.000
_cell.length_c   1.000
_cell.angle_alpha   90.00
_cell.angle_beta   90.00
_cell.angle_gamma   90.00
#
_symmetry.space_group_name_H-M   'P 1'
#
loop_
_entity.id
_entity.type
_entity.pdbx_description
1 polymer ?
#
loop_
_entity_poly.entity_id
_entity_poly.type
_entity_poly.pdbx_seq_one_letter_code
_entity_poly.pdbx_strand_id
1 'polypeptide(L)'
;MVLPQRQGQRLGGLALPWLVVLLGACQHSTPGLKVYPLSRTEPHDAIAVVNQPDGYGLHIWIDADTRTTGVCKPRWNADPARLFNGNGSAPFSSGLASREEFFQVVRNRRVKQLLRRESEALCNARAPKASFQWVEPPTQESEVVIEPLPPLDRADLLPDTSALRREEQQMLQGEPATTP
;
A
#
# COMPACT_ATOMS: atom_id res chain seq x y z
N MET A 1 -58.04 -43.54 -65.71
CA MET A 1 -58.65 -43.74 -64.38
C MET A 1 -58.83 -42.35 -63.77
N VAL A 2 -60.07 -42.00 -63.40
CA VAL A 2 -60.53 -40.66 -63.00
C VAL A 2 -60.35 -40.45 -61.48
N LEU A 3 -59.76 -39.30 -61.10
CA LEU A 3 -59.87 -38.42 -59.89
C LEU A 3 -60.32 -39.00 -58.51
N PRO A 4 -59.86 -38.46 -57.34
CA PRO A 4 -60.07 -37.04 -57.00
C PRO A 4 -59.06 -36.32 -56.07
N GLN A 5 -59.41 -35.04 -55.88
CA GLN A 5 -58.88 -33.94 -55.08
C GLN A 5 -58.63 -34.18 -53.58
N ARG A 6 -57.76 -33.33 -53.00
CA ARG A 6 -58.01 -32.49 -51.80
C ARG A 6 -56.92 -31.40 -51.74
N GLN A 7 -57.18 -30.12 -52.05
CA GLN A 7 -57.76 -29.04 -51.23
C GLN A 7 -57.18 -28.87 -49.81
N GLY A 8 -56.67 -27.65 -49.54
CA GLY A 8 -56.37 -27.11 -48.20
C GLY A 8 -55.04 -26.34 -48.17
N GLN A 9 -54.95 -25.13 -48.72
CA GLN A 9 -54.95 -23.87 -47.94
C GLN A 9 -54.11 -23.92 -46.65
N ARG A 10 -53.02 -23.13 -46.58
CA ARG A 10 -52.96 -21.87 -45.82
C ARG A 10 -51.57 -21.23 -45.93
N LEU A 11 -51.58 -19.95 -46.32
CA LEU A 11 -50.51 -19.00 -46.02
C LEU A 11 -50.29 -18.94 -44.51
N GLY A 12 -49.05 -18.80 -44.08
CA GLY A 12 -48.78 -18.32 -42.73
C GLY A 12 -47.35 -18.53 -42.27
N GLY A 13 -46.61 -17.44 -42.13
CA GLY A 13 -45.62 -17.31 -41.05
C GLY A 13 -44.17 -17.57 -41.44
N LEU A 14 -43.48 -16.46 -41.73
CA LEU A 14 -42.06 -16.29 -41.42
C LEU A 14 -41.74 -16.83 -40.02
N ALA A 15 -40.71 -17.66 -39.90
CA ALA A 15 -40.00 -17.85 -38.63
C ALA A 15 -38.56 -18.29 -38.92
N LEU A 16 -37.67 -17.30 -39.11
CA LEU A 16 -36.24 -17.47 -38.85
C LEU A 16 -36.08 -17.71 -37.34
N PRO A 17 -35.49 -18.83 -36.88
CA PRO A 17 -35.10 -18.93 -35.49
C PRO A 17 -33.80 -18.13 -35.31
N TRP A 18 -33.95 -16.89 -34.83
CA TRP A 18 -32.89 -16.13 -34.19
C TRP A 18 -32.43 -16.89 -32.95
N LEU A 19 -31.33 -17.63 -33.07
CA LEU A 19 -30.62 -18.22 -31.94
C LEU A 19 -29.82 -17.10 -31.26
N VAL A 20 -30.47 -16.36 -30.35
CA VAL A 20 -29.80 -15.40 -29.48
C VAL A 20 -28.97 -16.16 -28.46
N VAL A 21 -27.66 -16.28 -28.72
CA VAL A 21 -26.67 -16.69 -27.73
C VAL A 21 -26.56 -15.56 -26.70
N LEU A 22 -27.22 -15.73 -25.56
CA LEU A 22 -27.02 -14.90 -24.38
C LEU A 22 -25.61 -15.16 -23.83
N LEU A 23 -24.64 -14.38 -24.31
CA LEU A 23 -23.34 -14.20 -23.66
C LEU A 23 -23.59 -13.52 -22.30
N GLY A 24 -23.74 -14.33 -21.26
CA GLY A 24 -23.62 -13.89 -19.87
C GLY A 24 -22.18 -13.46 -19.60
N ALA A 25 -21.81 -12.27 -20.05
CA ALA A 25 -20.60 -11.61 -19.59
C ALA A 25 -20.83 -11.21 -18.13
N CYS A 26 -20.35 -12.04 -17.19
CA CYS A 26 -20.10 -11.59 -15.84
C CYS A 26 -19.13 -10.40 -15.94
N GLN A 27 -19.68 -9.18 -15.85
CA GLN A 27 -18.89 -7.99 -15.56
C GLN A 27 -18.28 -8.23 -14.18
N HIS A 28 -17.08 -8.80 -14.15
CA HIS A 28 -16.23 -8.72 -12.97
C HIS A 28 -15.93 -7.24 -12.81
N SER A 29 -16.67 -6.57 -11.91
CA SER A 29 -16.30 -5.26 -11.44
C SER A 29 -14.89 -5.38 -10.88
N THR A 30 -13.88 -4.99 -11.66
CA THR A 30 -12.52 -4.80 -11.14
C THR A 30 -12.67 -3.91 -9.92
N PRO A 31 -12.26 -4.37 -8.72
CA PRO A 31 -12.38 -3.58 -7.51
C PRO A 31 -11.84 -2.18 -7.78
N GLY A 32 -12.65 -1.16 -7.57
CA GLY A 32 -12.26 0.22 -7.84
C GLY A 32 -11.05 0.57 -6.97
N LEU A 33 -9.91 0.87 -7.59
CA LEU A 33 -8.71 1.31 -6.89
C LEU A 33 -9.03 2.58 -6.09
N LYS A 34 -8.97 2.49 -4.76
CA LYS A 34 -9.12 3.63 -3.84
C LYS A 34 -7.75 3.97 -3.24
N VAL A 35 -7.37 5.24 -3.30
CA VAL A 35 -6.07 5.72 -2.83
C VAL A 35 -6.29 6.96 -1.98
N TYR A 36 -5.71 7.02 -0.78
CA TYR A 36 -5.87 8.15 0.14
C TYR A 36 -4.69 8.25 1.12
N PRO A 37 -4.42 9.44 1.70
CA PRO A 37 -3.41 9.58 2.74
C PRO A 37 -3.79 8.76 3.97
N LEU A 38 -2.84 8.01 4.52
CA LEU A 38 -3.02 7.26 5.76
C LEU A 38 -1.70 7.30 6.51
N SER A 39 -1.60 8.20 7.49
CA SER A 39 -0.39 8.37 8.30
C SER A 39 0.00 7.09 9.04
N ARG A 40 1.31 6.85 9.15
CA ARG A 40 1.92 5.85 10.03
C ARG A 40 2.24 6.45 11.40
N THR A 41 2.92 7.59 11.40
CA THR A 41 3.44 8.24 12.60
C THR A 41 3.10 9.72 12.60
N GLU A 42 3.24 10.39 11.45
CA GLU A 42 2.97 11.82 11.30
C GLU A 42 2.16 12.12 10.02
N PRO A 43 1.60 13.32 9.87
CA PRO A 43 0.94 13.71 8.63
C PRO A 43 1.86 13.51 7.41
N HIS A 44 1.29 13.01 6.31
CA HIS A 44 1.94 12.86 5.00
C HIS A 44 3.04 11.78 4.87
N ASP A 45 3.29 11.00 5.91
CA ASP A 45 4.34 9.97 5.91
C ASP A 45 3.91 8.63 5.30
N ALA A 46 2.68 8.51 4.79
CA ALA A 46 2.20 7.29 4.15
C ALA A 46 0.87 7.45 3.39
N ILE A 47 0.61 6.50 2.49
CA ILE A 47 -0.66 6.38 1.75
C ILE A 47 -1.25 4.97 1.85
N ALA A 48 -2.57 4.89 1.82
CA ALA A 48 -3.31 3.66 1.62
C ALA A 48 -3.64 3.47 0.14
N VAL A 49 -3.39 2.26 -0.37
CA VAL A 49 -3.76 1.80 -1.70
C VAL A 49 -4.66 0.58 -1.55
N VAL A 50 -5.96 0.75 -1.69
CA VAL A 50 -6.94 -0.34 -1.62
C VAL A 50 -7.21 -0.84 -3.04
N ASN A 51 -6.71 -2.04 -3.34
CA ASN A 51 -6.73 -2.63 -4.68
C ASN A 51 -7.30 -4.06 -4.69
N GLN A 52 -7.79 -4.55 -3.56
CA GLN A 52 -8.41 -5.87 -3.41
C GLN A 52 -9.82 -5.74 -2.81
N PRO A 53 -10.65 -6.80 -2.90
CA PRO A 53 -11.93 -6.88 -2.21
C PRO A 53 -11.80 -6.63 -0.70
N ASP A 54 -12.92 -6.34 -0.04
CA ASP A 54 -13.02 -6.22 1.43
C ASP A 54 -12.10 -5.18 2.09
N GLY A 55 -11.59 -4.23 1.30
CA GLY A 55 -10.71 -3.16 1.80
C GLY A 55 -9.25 -3.58 1.98
N TYR A 56 -8.84 -4.70 1.40
CA TYR A 56 -7.45 -5.12 1.39
C TYR A 56 -6.60 -4.29 0.42
N GLY A 57 -5.31 -4.16 0.75
CA GLY A 57 -4.36 -3.55 -0.18
C GLY A 57 -2.99 -3.32 0.43
N LEU A 58 -2.42 -2.15 0.18
CA LEU A 58 -1.07 -1.78 0.61
C LEU A 58 -1.08 -0.48 1.41
N HIS A 59 -0.23 -0.42 2.43
CA HIS A 59 0.11 0.80 3.13
C HIS A 59 1.57 1.14 2.80
N ILE A 60 1.74 2.17 1.97
CA ILE A 60 3.05 2.59 1.45
C ILE A 60 3.58 3.72 2.32
N TRP A 61 4.77 3.54 2.87
CA TRP A 61 5.43 4.55 3.69
C TRP A 61 6.31 5.48 2.84
N ILE A 62 6.35 6.73 3.25
CA ILE A 62 7.08 7.81 2.61
C ILE A 62 8.02 8.39 3.66
N ASP A 63 9.32 8.35 3.38
CA ASP A 63 10.32 9.07 4.15
C ASP A 63 10.83 10.28 3.36
N ALA A 64 11.41 11.25 4.06
CA ALA A 64 12.12 12.38 3.46
C ALA A 64 13.63 12.23 3.62
N ASP A 65 14.37 12.36 2.53
CA ASP A 65 15.84 12.48 2.53
C ASP A 65 16.22 13.96 2.44
N THR A 66 16.81 14.46 3.52
CA THR A 66 17.29 15.83 3.70
C THR A 66 18.81 15.92 3.82
N ARG A 67 19.54 14.85 3.48
CA ARG A 67 21.01 14.78 3.64
C ARG A 67 21.76 15.77 2.74
N THR A 68 21.14 16.20 1.64
CA THR A 68 21.70 17.23 0.76
C THR A 68 21.22 18.60 1.20
N THR A 69 22.15 19.48 1.59
CA THR A 69 21.82 20.84 2.04
C THR A 69 20.93 21.56 1.04
N GLY A 70 19.79 22.08 1.52
CA GLY A 70 18.85 22.84 0.71
C GLY A 70 17.95 22.01 -0.21
N VAL A 71 18.05 20.68 -0.18
CA VAL A 71 17.22 19.77 -1.00
C VAL A 71 16.50 18.78 -0.09
N CYS A 72 15.21 18.55 -0.37
CA CYS A 72 14.44 17.48 0.23
C CYS A 72 13.82 16.63 -0.88
N LYS A 73 13.98 15.31 -0.81
CA LYS A 73 13.43 14.36 -1.79
C LYS A 73 12.80 13.17 -1.08
N PRO A 74 11.82 12.48 -1.68
CA PRO A 74 11.30 11.26 -1.09
C PRO A 74 12.40 10.19 -1.02
N ARG A 75 12.39 9.43 0.06
CA ARG A 75 13.16 8.19 0.23
C ARG A 75 12.17 7.03 0.24
N TRP A 76 12.32 6.14 -0.74
CA TRP A 76 11.37 5.06 -0.96
C TRP A 76 11.72 3.83 -0.14
N ASN A 77 10.73 3.31 0.58
CA ASN A 77 10.73 1.96 1.10
C ASN A 77 9.87 1.08 0.18
N ALA A 78 10.50 0.11 -0.48
CA ALA A 78 9.83 -0.81 -1.40
C ALA A 78 9.13 -1.99 -0.69
N ASP A 79 9.21 -2.07 0.64
CA ASP A 79 8.59 -3.09 1.49
C ASP A 79 7.32 -2.52 2.17
N PRO A 80 6.17 -2.46 1.47
CA PRO A 80 4.94 -1.92 2.05
C PRO A 80 4.36 -2.86 3.11
N ALA A 81 3.60 -2.28 4.04
CA ALA A 81 2.79 -3.07 4.95
C ALA A 81 1.49 -3.51 4.26
N ARG A 82 0.97 -4.67 4.66
CA ARG A 82 -0.36 -5.11 4.21
C ARG A 82 -1.42 -4.25 4.89
N LEU A 83 -2.32 -3.68 4.08
CA LEU A 83 -3.47 -2.89 4.55
C LEU A 83 -4.71 -3.77 4.67
N PHE A 84 -5.42 -3.61 5.79
CA PHE A 84 -6.72 -4.21 6.06
C PHE A 84 -7.77 -3.13 6.32
N ASN A 85 -9.03 -3.45 6.06
CA ASN A 85 -10.18 -2.57 6.33
C ASN A 85 -10.07 -1.17 5.69
N GLY A 86 -9.39 -1.03 4.55
CA GLY A 86 -9.18 0.24 3.83
C GLY A 86 -10.45 0.90 3.27
N ASN A 87 -11.55 0.14 3.20
CA ASN A 87 -12.87 0.66 2.85
C ASN A 87 -13.70 1.05 4.08
N GLY A 88 -13.28 0.62 5.28
CA GLY A 88 -13.97 0.93 6.53
C GLY A 88 -13.50 2.22 7.20
N SER A 89 -13.99 2.45 8.41
CA SER A 89 -13.68 3.63 9.23
C SER A 89 -12.38 3.51 10.03
N ALA A 90 -11.84 2.31 10.18
CA ALA A 90 -10.64 2.02 10.97
C ALA A 90 -9.68 1.13 10.17
N PRO A 91 -9.02 1.67 9.13
CA PRO A 91 -7.97 0.96 8.41
C PRO A 91 -6.77 0.71 9.33
N PHE A 92 -6.13 -0.44 9.16
CA PHE A 92 -4.91 -0.77 9.91
C PHE A 92 -3.96 -1.61 9.06
N SER A 93 -2.70 -1.64 9.47
CA SER A 93 -1.63 -2.33 8.75
C SER A 93 -1.04 -3.43 9.61
N SER A 94 -0.78 -4.60 9.02
CA SER A 94 -0.19 -5.73 9.73
C SER A 94 0.57 -6.65 8.78
N GLY A 95 1.82 -6.98 9.10
CA GLY A 95 2.67 -7.80 8.24
C GLY A 95 3.13 -7.08 6.97
N LEU A 96 4.02 -7.74 6.23
CA LEU A 96 4.60 -7.23 4.99
C LEU A 96 3.79 -7.71 3.79
N ALA A 97 3.62 -6.83 2.82
CA ALA A 97 3.20 -7.19 1.47
C ALA A 97 4.42 -7.32 0.56
N SER A 98 4.26 -7.96 -0.60
CA SER A 98 5.38 -8.22 -1.50
C SER A 98 5.87 -6.95 -2.20
N ARG A 99 7.16 -6.92 -2.55
CA ARG A 99 7.73 -5.85 -3.40
C ARG A 99 7.11 -5.83 -4.78
N GLU A 100 6.75 -6.99 -5.32
CA GLU A 100 6.07 -7.10 -6.61
C GLU A 100 4.73 -6.35 -6.60
N GLU A 101 3.95 -6.46 -5.52
CA GLU A 101 2.72 -5.70 -5.36
C GLU A 101 2.99 -4.20 -5.27
N PHE A 102 4.03 -3.79 -4.54
CA PHE A 102 4.49 -2.39 -4.52
C PHE A 102 4.76 -1.88 -5.93
N PHE A 103 5.63 -2.58 -6.68
CA PHE A 103 6.01 -2.23 -8.04
C PHE A 103 4.81 -2.11 -8.98
N GLN A 104 3.82 -3.00 -8.83
CA GLN A 104 2.59 -2.95 -9.62
C GLN A 104 1.76 -1.70 -9.31
N VAL A 105 1.56 -1.36 -8.03
CA VAL A 105 0.69 -0.23 -7.69
C VAL A 105 1.34 1.12 -7.95
N VAL A 106 2.66 1.25 -7.78
CA VAL A 106 3.35 2.53 -8.00
C VAL A 106 3.45 2.89 -9.48
N ARG A 107 3.17 1.96 -10.40
CA ARG A 107 2.99 2.29 -11.83
C ARG A 107 1.67 3.02 -12.10
N ASN A 108 0.68 2.90 -11.21
CA ASN A 108 -0.61 3.55 -11.37
C ASN A 108 -0.50 5.08 -11.22
N ARG A 109 -1.02 5.83 -12.20
CA ARG A 109 -0.95 7.30 -12.21
C ARG A 109 -1.54 7.95 -10.95
N ARG A 110 -2.67 7.45 -10.43
CA ARG A 110 -3.31 8.02 -9.23
C ARG A 110 -2.45 7.82 -7.99
N VAL A 111 -1.85 6.64 -7.85
CA VAL A 111 -0.90 6.34 -6.76
C VAL A 111 0.31 7.27 -6.85
N LYS A 112 0.93 7.41 -8.03
CA LYS A 112 2.08 8.32 -8.21
C LYS A 112 1.77 9.78 -7.90
N GLN A 113 0.62 10.27 -8.35
CA GLN A 113 0.19 11.64 -8.07
C GLN A 113 0.03 11.88 -6.58
N LEU A 114 -0.58 10.93 -5.86
CA LEU A 114 -0.73 11.07 -4.42
C LEU A 114 0.62 10.94 -3.69
N LEU A 115 1.45 9.97 -4.06
CA LEU A 115 2.81 9.82 -3.52
C LEU A 115 3.61 11.12 -3.66
N ARG A 116 3.56 11.77 -4.83
CA ARG A 116 4.23 13.05 -5.06
C ARG A 116 3.72 14.15 -4.15
N ARG A 117 2.40 14.30 -4.06
CA ARG A 117 1.76 15.32 -3.21
C ARG A 117 2.10 15.12 -1.73
N GLU A 118 1.99 13.89 -1.23
CA GLU A 118 2.30 13.59 0.17
C GLU A 118 3.81 13.74 0.45
N SER A 119 4.68 13.33 -0.48
CA SER A 119 6.13 13.53 -0.34
C SER A 119 6.52 15.01 -0.27
N GLU A 120 5.90 15.86 -1.10
CA GLU A 120 6.13 17.30 -1.07
C GLU A 120 5.66 17.92 0.25
N ALA A 121 4.48 17.53 0.74
CA ALA A 121 3.95 17.99 2.01
C ALA A 121 4.83 17.54 3.19
N LEU A 122 5.30 16.29 3.19
CA LEU A 122 6.24 15.76 4.18
C LEU A 122 7.56 16.54 4.17
N CYS A 123 8.10 16.83 2.98
CA CYS A 123 9.31 17.64 2.83
C CYS A 123 9.12 19.06 3.38
N ASN A 124 7.99 19.72 3.09
CA ASN A 124 7.69 21.05 3.62
C ASN A 124 7.59 21.06 5.15
N ALA A 125 7.05 19.99 5.74
CA ALA A 125 6.95 19.85 7.19
C ALA A 125 8.32 19.61 7.84
N ARG A 126 9.14 18.71 7.27
CA ARG A 126 10.45 18.32 7.86
C ARG A 126 11.59 19.30 7.56
N ALA A 127 11.57 19.94 6.40
CA ALA A 127 12.64 20.81 5.92
C ALA A 127 12.08 22.05 5.19
N PRO A 128 11.46 23.00 5.92
CA PRO A 128 10.72 24.12 5.32
C PRO A 128 11.57 25.10 4.50
N LYS A 129 12.90 25.04 4.64
CA LYS A 129 13.86 25.86 3.87
C LYS A 129 14.47 25.12 2.68
N ALA A 130 14.18 23.83 2.52
CA ALA A 130 14.70 23.01 1.43
C ALA A 130 13.76 23.05 0.22
N SER A 131 14.33 22.93 -0.97
CA SER A 131 13.55 22.78 -2.20
C SER A 131 13.16 21.32 -2.38
N PHE A 132 11.89 21.07 -2.70
CA PHE A 132 11.40 19.72 -3.00
C PHE A 132 11.91 19.24 -4.36
N GLN A 133 12.47 18.03 -4.38
CA GLN A 133 12.87 17.33 -5.59
C GLN A 133 12.16 15.97 -5.68
N TRP A 134 11.31 15.80 -6.70
CA TRP A 134 10.65 14.54 -6.94
C TRP A 134 11.62 13.48 -7.47
N VAL A 135 11.51 12.27 -6.93
CA VAL A 135 12.20 11.06 -7.41
C VAL A 135 11.13 9.98 -7.58
N GLU A 136 11.08 9.32 -8.74
CA GLU A 136 10.10 8.25 -8.97
C GLU A 136 10.34 7.07 -8.02
N PRO A 137 9.27 6.41 -7.52
CA PRO A 137 9.40 5.18 -6.75
C PRO A 137 9.96 4.04 -7.61
N PRO A 138 10.71 3.09 -7.02
CA PRO A 138 11.24 1.96 -7.78
C PRO A 138 10.08 1.12 -8.32
N THR A 139 10.22 0.65 -9.55
CA THR A 139 9.21 -0.14 -10.27
C THR A 139 9.68 -1.57 -10.56
N GLN A 140 10.89 -1.90 -10.12
CA GLN A 140 11.51 -3.21 -10.24
C GLN A 140 12.65 -3.34 -9.22
N GLU A 141 13.06 -4.57 -8.95
CA GLU A 141 14.04 -4.88 -7.90
C GLU A 141 15.39 -4.18 -8.08
N SER A 142 15.86 -4.05 -9.32
CA SER A 142 17.15 -3.40 -9.61
C SER A 142 17.18 -1.89 -9.32
N GLU A 143 16.03 -1.27 -9.09
CA GLU A 143 15.91 0.15 -8.75
C GLU A 143 15.82 0.37 -7.23
N VAL A 144 15.66 -0.71 -6.44
CA VAL A 144 15.53 -0.61 -4.99
C VAL A 144 16.88 -0.24 -4.38
N VAL A 145 16.90 0.88 -3.68
CA VAL A 145 18.08 1.34 -2.94
C VAL A 145 18.02 0.77 -1.53
N ILE A 146 18.91 -0.16 -1.21
CA ILE A 146 19.09 -0.69 0.13
C ILE A 146 20.13 0.18 0.84
N GLU A 147 19.70 0.91 1.87
CA GLU A 147 20.61 1.72 2.68
C GLU A 147 21.40 0.78 3.61
N PRO A 148 22.74 0.82 3.59
CA PRO A 148 23.53 0.01 4.50
C PRO A 148 23.22 0.42 5.94
N LEU A 149 22.94 -0.56 6.79
CA LEU A 149 22.86 -0.31 8.22
C LEU A 149 24.22 0.18 8.71
N PRO A 150 24.28 1.20 9.58
CA PRO A 150 25.54 1.59 10.19
C PRO A 150 26.14 0.37 10.90
N PRO A 151 27.47 0.20 10.87
CA PRO A 151 28.11 -0.85 11.63
C PRO A 151 27.74 -0.67 13.10
N LEU A 152 27.25 -1.74 13.73
CA LEU A 152 27.02 -1.74 15.18
C LEU A 152 28.37 -1.89 15.87
N ASP A 153 28.76 -0.91 16.66
CA ASP A 153 29.96 -1.00 17.49
C ASP A 153 29.66 -1.74 18.80
N ARG A 154 30.71 -2.24 19.47
CA ARG A 154 30.54 -2.96 20.76
C ARG A 154 29.81 -2.12 21.81
N ALA A 155 29.98 -0.80 21.77
CA ALA A 155 29.31 0.14 22.66
C ALA A 155 27.80 0.26 22.38
N ASP A 156 27.35 -0.01 21.15
CA ASP A 156 25.92 -0.04 20.79
C ASP A 156 25.28 -1.38 21.18
N LEU A 157 26.08 -2.44 21.24
CA LEU A 157 25.63 -3.80 21.56
C LEU A 157 25.56 -4.08 23.06
N LEU A 158 26.38 -3.39 23.86
CA LEU A 158 26.48 -3.62 25.29
C LEU A 158 26.11 -2.35 26.06
N PRO A 159 25.13 -2.41 26.97
CA PRO A 159 24.83 -1.30 27.86
C PRO A 159 26.05 -0.93 28.70
N ASP A 160 26.18 0.37 29.03
CA ASP A 160 27.24 0.85 29.90
C ASP A 160 27.13 0.15 31.27
N THR A 161 28.09 -0.73 31.55
CA THR A 161 28.13 -1.53 32.77
C THR A 161 28.12 -0.70 34.05
N SER A 162 28.64 0.54 33.99
CA SER A 162 28.64 1.45 35.12
C SER A 162 27.27 2.09 35.35
N ALA A 163 26.53 2.39 34.28
CA ALA A 163 25.15 2.85 34.34
C ALA A 163 24.22 1.75 34.86
N LEU A 164 24.35 0.52 34.32
CA LEU A 164 23.61 -0.65 34.78
C LEU A 164 23.81 -0.90 36.27
N ARG A 165 25.06 -0.88 36.75
CA ARG A 165 25.34 -1.13 38.18
C ARG A 165 24.71 -0.07 39.09
N ARG A 166 24.60 1.17 38.64
CA ARG A 166 23.92 2.25 39.39
C ARG A 166 22.42 2.02 39.44
N GLU A 167 21.81 1.62 38.32
CA GLU A 167 20.39 1.24 38.28
C GLU A 167 20.10 0.03 39.17
N GLU A 168 20.93 -1.01 39.12
CA GLU A 168 20.83 -2.18 40.00
C GLU A 168 20.88 -1.78 41.48
N GLN A 169 21.82 -0.92 41.87
CA GLN A 169 21.93 -0.44 43.24
C GLN A 169 20.71 0.37 43.69
N GLN A 170 20.13 1.16 42.80
CA GLN A 170 18.91 1.93 43.11
C GLN A 170 17.70 1.01 43.27
N MET A 171 17.59 -0.05 42.45
CA MET A 171 16.54 -1.06 42.61
C MET A 171 16.67 -1.81 43.94
N LEU A 172 17.88 -2.26 44.29
CA LEU A 172 18.16 -2.94 45.55
C LEU A 172 17.93 -2.06 46.79
N GLN A 173 18.12 -0.75 46.68
CA GLN A 173 17.85 0.20 47.76
C GLN A 173 16.37 0.62 47.83
N GLY A 174 15.62 0.41 46.75
CA GLY A 174 14.18 0.69 46.66
C GLY A 174 13.29 -0.47 47.07
N GLU A 175 13.82 -1.68 47.26
CA GLU A 175 13.08 -2.81 47.84
C GLU A 175 12.90 -2.62 49.36
N PRO A 176 11.66 -2.46 49.87
CA PRO A 176 11.45 -2.45 51.30
C PRO A 176 11.80 -3.84 51.85
N ALA A 177 12.65 -3.87 52.88
CA ALA A 177 13.03 -5.10 53.57
C ALA A 177 11.78 -5.82 54.08
N THR A 178 11.34 -6.85 53.36
CA THR A 178 10.37 -7.81 53.87
C THR A 178 11.12 -8.65 54.91
N THR A 179 11.06 -8.18 56.15
CA THR A 179 11.55 -8.90 57.33
C THR A 179 10.37 -9.73 57.88
N PRO A 180 10.57 -11.01 58.24
CA PRO A 180 9.50 -11.98 58.51
C PRO A 180 8.59 -11.64 59.70
#